data_AF-A0A7V8NTT6-F1
#
_entry.id   AF-A0A7V8NTT6-F1
#
_cell.length_a   1.000
_cell.length_b   1.000
_cell.length_c   1.000
_cell.angle_alpha   90.00
_cell.angle_beta   90.00
_cell.angle_gamma   90.00
#
_symmetry.space_group_name_H-M   'P 1'
#
loop_
_entity.id
_entity.type
_entity.pdbx_description
1 polymer ?
#
loop_
_entity_poly.entity_id
_entity_poly.type
_entity_poly.pdbx_seq_one_letter_code
_entity_poly.pdbx_strand_id
1 'polypeptide(L)' 'MFKETHPILGTRDIQRAIAFYTQRLGFKLAFGDKADPPNYVGFRRDAVELHMQFQFEHEMGTIRLRFLVEDPDALFS' A
#
# COMPACT_ATOMS: atom_id res chain seq x y z
N MET A 1 -12.91 -21.87 2.91
CA MET A 1 -12.05 -21.80 1.70
C MET A 1 -11.46 -20.40 1.66
N PHE A 2 -10.14 -20.26 1.54
CA PHE A 2 -9.48 -18.95 1.44
C PHE A 2 -9.83 -18.27 0.10
N LYS A 3 -9.94 -16.94 0.07
CA LYS A 3 -10.34 -16.17 -1.12
C LYS A 3 -9.21 -15.30 -1.69
N GLU A 4 -8.48 -14.62 -0.82
CA GLU A 4 -7.43 -13.68 -1.18
C GLU A 4 -6.46 -13.48 -0.01
N THR A 5 -5.31 -12.88 -0.30
CA THR A 5 -4.31 -12.49 0.69
C THR A 5 -3.85 -11.08 0.38
N HIS A 6 -3.88 -10.20 1.37
CA HIS A 6 -3.40 -8.82 1.22
C HIS A 6 -2.16 -8.59 2.08
N PRO A 7 -1.00 -8.30 1.47
CA PRO A 7 0.19 -7.96 2.23
C PRO A 7 0.00 -6.62 2.93
N ILE A 8 0.53 -6.52 4.15
CA ILE A 8 0.54 -5.29 4.94
C ILE A 8 1.97 -4.78 5.01
N LEU A 9 2.21 -3.59 4.47
CA LEU A 9 3.49 -2.89 4.61
C LEU A 9 3.47 -1.99 5.84
N GLY A 10 4.57 -1.95 6.59
CA GLY A 10 4.77 -0.92 7.60
C GLY A 10 5.16 0.42 6.96
N THR A 11 4.69 1.53 7.53
CA THR A 11 5.25 2.87 7.29
C THR A 11 5.32 3.67 8.59
N ARG A 12 6.34 4.52 8.73
CA ARG A 12 6.43 5.50 9.84
C ARG A 12 5.69 6.81 9.55
N ASP A 13 5.21 6.97 8.32
CA ASP A 13 4.53 8.19 7.86
C ASP A 13 3.45 7.79 6.84
N ILE A 14 2.22 7.65 7.35
CA ILE A 14 1.06 7.24 6.54
C ILE A 14 0.69 8.32 5.52
N GLN A 15 0.75 9.59 5.88
CA GLN A 15 0.38 10.69 4.97
C GLN A 15 1.32 10.77 3.77
N ARG A 16 2.63 10.67 4.01
CA ARG A 16 3.63 10.59 2.94
C ARG A 16 3.43 9.35 2.07
N ALA A 17 3.09 8.22 2.68
CA ALA A 17 2.80 7.01 1.91
C ALA A 17 1.56 7.17 1.04
N ILE A 18 0.46 7.71 1.57
CA ILE A 18 -0.75 8.01 0.79
C ILE A 18 -0.41 8.87 -0.41
N ALA A 19 0.30 9.98 -0.20
CA ALA A 19 0.71 10.87 -1.29
C ALA A 19 1.57 10.15 -2.33
N PHE A 20 2.55 9.35 -1.90
CA PHE A 20 3.41 8.60 -2.82
C PHE A 20 2.62 7.59 -3.66
N TYR A 21 1.85 6.71 -3.04
CA TYR A 21 1.12 5.66 -3.75
C TYR A 21 0.04 6.22 -4.66
N THR A 22 -0.65 7.29 -4.25
CA THR A 22 -1.73 7.87 -5.05
C THR A 22 -1.24 8.82 -6.15
N GLN A 23 -0.24 9.64 -5.87
CA GLN A 23 0.18 10.69 -6.81
C GLN A 23 1.34 10.26 -7.71
N ARG A 24 2.16 9.29 -7.30
CA ARG A 24 3.31 8.81 -8.09
C ARG A 24 3.09 7.45 -8.70
N LEU A 25 2.41 6.54 -7.99
CA LEU A 25 2.22 5.16 -8.43
C LEU A 25 0.82 4.86 -8.97
N GLY A 26 -0.06 5.86 -9.06
CA GLY A 26 -1.39 5.71 -9.67
C GLY A 26 -2.37 4.82 -8.91
N PHE A 27 -2.10 4.49 -7.64
CA PHE A 27 -3.09 3.82 -6.80
C PHE A 27 -4.21 4.78 -6.38
N LYS A 28 -5.34 4.24 -5.98
CA LYS A 28 -6.43 4.96 -5.33
C LYS A 28 -6.47 4.58 -3.86
N LEU A 29 -6.65 5.56 -2.98
CA LEU A 29 -6.94 5.30 -1.57
C LEU A 29 -8.35 4.70 -1.48
N ALA A 30 -8.44 3.43 -1.09
CA ALA A 30 -9.68 2.67 -1.08
C ALA A 30 -10.41 2.79 0.27
N PHE A 31 -9.66 2.82 1.37
CA PHE A 31 -10.17 3.03 2.72
C PHE A 31 -9.04 3.49 3.66
N GLY A 32 -9.44 4.06 4.79
CA GLY A 32 -8.59 4.31 5.95
C GLY A 32 -9.41 4.09 7.23
N ASP A 33 -8.72 3.85 8.35
CA ASP A 33 -9.38 3.88 9.65
C ASP A 33 -9.85 5.30 10.03
N LYS A 34 -10.45 5.44 11.22
CA LYS A 34 -11.03 6.71 11.69
C LYS A 34 -10.02 7.61 12.42
N ALA A 35 -8.74 7.26 12.49
CA ALA A 35 -7.72 8.10 13.12
C ALA A 35 -7.28 9.24 12.19
N ASP A 36 -6.72 10.30 12.76
CA ASP A 36 -6.17 11.43 12.00
C ASP A 36 -4.75 11.78 12.50
N PRO A 37 -3.68 11.41 11.77
CA PRO A 37 -3.71 10.64 10.52
C PRO A 37 -4.15 9.17 10.74
N PRO A 38 -4.67 8.49 9.70
CA PRO A 38 -5.08 7.09 9.82
C PRO A 38 -3.88 6.19 10.14
N ASN A 39 -4.09 5.17 10.98
CA ASN A 39 -3.04 4.19 11.30
C ASN A 39 -3.06 3.00 10.34
N TYR A 40 -4.15 2.78 9.61
CA TYR A 40 -4.30 1.70 8.65
C TYR A 40 -5.02 2.18 7.40
N VAL A 41 -4.47 1.86 6.23
CA VAL A 41 -5.02 2.27 4.94
C VAL A 41 -4.92 1.13 3.91
N GLY A 42 -5.86 1.14 2.98
CA GLY A 42 -5.85 0.25 1.82
C GLY A 42 -5.77 1.04 0.52
N PHE A 43 -4.96 0.54 -0.41
CA PHE A 43 -4.78 1.09 -1.75
C PHE A 43 -5.26 0.09 -2.80
N ARG A 44 -5.83 0.59 -3.89
CA ARG A 44 -6.19 -0.23 -5.06
C ARG A 44 -5.61 0.34 -6.35
N ARG A 45 -5.05 -0.52 -7.19
CA ARG A 45 -4.72 -0.23 -8.58
C ARG A 45 -5.08 -1.46 -9.39
N ASP A 46 -5.96 -1.28 -10.37
CA ASP A 46 -6.51 -2.37 -11.18
C ASP A 46 -7.11 -3.48 -10.29
N ALA A 47 -6.68 -4.74 -10.47
CA ALA A 47 -7.14 -5.87 -9.67
C ALA A 47 -6.34 -6.08 -8.36
N VAL A 48 -5.37 -5.21 -8.04
CA VAL A 48 -4.47 -5.40 -6.90
C VAL A 48 -4.86 -4.50 -5.73
N GLU A 49 -4.92 -5.10 -4.54
CA GLU A 49 -5.11 -4.43 -3.26
C GLU A 49 -3.84 -4.54 -2.40
N LEU A 50 -3.41 -3.40 -1.83
CA LEU A 50 -2.24 -3.30 -0.96
C LEU A 50 -2.64 -2.60 0.34
N HIS A 51 -2.30 -3.19 1.48
CA HIS A 51 -2.57 -2.59 2.77
C HIS A 51 -1.30 -2.01 3.38
N MET A 52 -1.47 -0.98 4.20
CA MET A 52 -0.37 -0.34 4.91
C MET A 52 -0.79 0.05 6.32
N GLN A 53 0.13 -0.10 7.26
CA GLN A 53 -0.07 0.20 8.67
C GLN A 53 1.04 1.10 9.20
N PHE A 54 0.70 2.02 10.10
CA PHE A 54 1.68 2.76 10.88
C PHE A 54 2.49 1.78 11.73
N GLN A 55 3.82 1.85 11.65
CA GLN A 55 4.75 1.07 12.44
C GLN A 55 5.95 1.94 12.83
N PHE A 56 6.42 1.78 14.06
CA PHE A 56 7.70 2.35 14.46
C PHE A 56 8.84 1.62 13.76
N GLU A 57 9.95 2.31 13.50
CA GLU A 57 11.07 1.76 12.72
C GLU A 57 11.64 0.44 13.29
N HIS A 58 11.62 0.28 14.61
CA HIS A 58 12.08 -0.95 15.27
C HIS A 58 11.11 -2.14 15.14
N GLU A 59 9.88 -1.89 14.71
CA GLU A 59 8.86 -2.92 14.43
C GLU A 59 8.89 -3.36 12.95
N MET A 60 9.51 -2.55 12.09
CA MET A 60 9.53 -2.78 10.65
C MET A 60 10.51 -3.90 10.29
N GLY A 61 9.95 -5.04 9.89
CA GLY A 61 10.73 -6.15 9.32
C GLY A 61 10.95 -6.01 7.81
N THR A 62 11.90 -6.78 7.26
CA THR A 62 12.04 -6.91 5.80
C THR A 62 10.89 -7.71 5.23
N ILE A 63 10.07 -7.08 4.39
CA ILE A 63 9.04 -7.77 3.59
C ILE A 63 9.48 -7.85 2.14
N ARG A 64 9.28 -9.02 1.52
CA ARG A 64 9.44 -9.19 0.08
C ARG A 64 8.07 -9.20 -0.56
N LEU A 65 7.76 -8.13 -1.28
CA LEU A 65 6.53 -7.97 -2.06
C LEU A 65 6.86 -8.03 -3.55
N ARG A 66 5.98 -8.65 -4.33
CA ARG A 66 6.04 -8.65 -5.80
C ARG A 66 4.70 -8.24 -6.36
N PHE A 67 4.71 -7.32 -7.32
CA PHE A 67 3.57 -7.06 -8.19
C PHE A 67 3.79 -7.83 -9.49
N LEU A 68 2.84 -8.69 -9.85
CA LEU A 68 2.80 -9.26 -11.19
C LEU A 68 2.10 -8.25 -12.09
N VAL A 69 2.81 -7.80 -13.13
CA VAL A 69 2.33 -6.81 -14.10
C VAL A 69 2.50 -7.39 -15.50
N GLU A 70 1.56 -7.07 -16.39
CA GLU A 70 1.60 -7.57 -17.77
C GLU A 70 2.73 -6.92 -18.57
N ASP A 71 2.88 -5.59 -18.44
CA ASP A 71 3.92 -4.79 -19.07
C ASP A 71 4.55 -3.83 -18.04
N PRO A 72 5.77 -4.13 -17.54
CA PRO A 72 6.44 -3.24 -16.59
C PRO A 72 6.92 -1.93 -17.22
N ASP A 73 7.16 -1.89 -18.54
CA ASP A 73 7.67 -0.68 -19.22
C ASP A 73 6.57 0.38 -19.34
N ALA A 74 5.29 -0.04 -19.39
CA ALA A 74 4.14 0.85 -19.42
C ALA A 74 3.78 1.49 -18.06
N LEU A 75 4.42 1.10 -16.95
CA LEU A 75 4.02 1.57 -15.61
C LEU A 75 4.32 3.05 -15.35
N PHE A 76 5.29 3.63 -16.07
CA PHE A 76 5.82 4.98 -15.86
C PHE A 76 5.99 5.79 -17.15
N SER A 77 5.44 5.30 -18.26
CA SER A 77 5.40 6.00 -19.55
C SER A 77 4.40 7.15 -19.57
#